data_AF-A0A352B7P6-F1
#
_entry.id   AF-A0A352B7P6-F1
#
_cell.length_a   1.000
_cell.length_b   1.000
_cell.length_c   1.000
_cell.angle_alpha   90.00
_cell.angle_beta   90.00
_cell.angle_gamma   90.00
#
_symmetry.space_group_name_H-M   'P 1'
#
loop_
_entity.id
_entity.type
_entity.pdbx_description
1 polymer ?
#
loop_
_entity_poly.entity_id
_entity_poly.type
_entity_poly.pdbx_seq_one_letter_code
_entity_poly.pdbx_strand_id
1 'polypeptide(L)' 'MVAALRAFLPELPVVITSGYSEQSVTHAAWAQAVQGFLAKPFDRKTLLAAVEKARVASG' A
#
# COMPACT_ATOMS: atom_id res chain seq x y z
N MET A 1 11.11 4.41 4.30
CA MET A 1 9.92 4.54 5.15
C MET A 1 9.26 3.19 5.43
N VAL A 2 8.77 2.44 4.42
CA VAL A 2 8.16 1.10 4.63
C VAL A 2 9.11 0.12 5.33
N ALA A 3 10.39 0.07 4.94
CA ALA A 3 11.39 -0.78 5.58
C ALA A 3 11.54 -0.54 7.09
N ALA A 4 11.44 0.72 7.54
CA ALA A 4 11.50 1.05 8.95
C ALA A 4 10.24 0.58 9.70
N LEU A 5 9.05 0.72 9.11
CA LEU A 5 7.81 0.18 9.68
C LEU A 5 7.88 -1.34 9.83
N ARG A 6 8.41 -2.05 8.83
CA ARG A 6 8.57 -3.51 8.86
C ARG A 6 9.50 -4.00 9.96
N ALA A 7 10.49 -3.21 10.38
CA ALA A 7 11.38 -3.55 11.48
C ALA A 7 10.66 -3.62 12.84
N PHE A 8 9.56 -2.87 13.02
CA PHE A 8 8.80 -2.85 14.27
C PHE A 8 7.47 -3.61 14.17
N LEU A 9 6.84 -3.61 13.00
CA LEU A 9 5.53 -4.20 12.74
C LEU A 9 5.59 -4.99 11.42
N PRO A 10 6.23 -6.17 11.40
CA PRO A 10 6.46 -6.93 10.18
C PRO A 10 5.17 -7.30 9.46
N GLU A 11 4.09 -7.57 10.20
CA GLU A 11 2.79 -8.02 9.67
C GLU A 11 1.81 -6.87 9.36
N LEU A 12 2.16 -5.61 9.64
CA LEU A 12 1.21 -4.49 9.46
C LEU A 12 0.85 -4.32 7.97
N PRO A 13 -0.42 -4.41 7.55
CA PRO A 13 -0.76 -4.20 6.15
C PRO A 13 -0.48 -2.75 5.73
N VAL A 14 0.19 -2.55 4.59
CA VAL A 14 0.54 -1.23 4.08
C VAL A 14 -0.09 -1.00 2.72
N VAL A 15 -0.76 0.14 2.56
CA VAL A 15 -1.23 0.67 1.28
C VAL A 15 -0.53 1.99 1.00
N ILE A 16 0.13 2.11 -0.15
CA ILE A 16 0.79 3.35 -0.57
C ILE A 16 -0.17 4.22 -1.36
N THR A 17 -0.12 5.55 -1.18
CA THR A 17 -0.87 6.49 -2.03
C THR A 17 0.04 7.52 -2.68
N SER A 18 -0.17 7.82 -3.96
CA SER A 18 0.67 8.77 -4.72
C SER A 18 -0.10 9.43 -5.86
N GLY A 19 0.29 10.66 -6.23
CA GLY A 19 -0.22 11.31 -7.45
C GLY A 19 0.50 10.87 -8.73
N TYR A 20 1.54 10.04 -8.61
CA TYR A 20 2.22 9.40 -9.73
C TYR A 20 1.63 8.01 -9.98
N SER A 21 1.73 7.47 -11.20
CA SER A 21 1.25 6.11 -11.50
C SER A 21 2.01 5.06 -10.69
N GLU A 22 1.38 3.91 -10.46
CA GLU A 22 2.00 2.78 -9.74
C GLU A 22 3.35 2.41 -10.36
N GLN A 23 3.43 2.31 -11.69
CA GLN A 23 4.69 1.97 -12.40
C GLN A 23 5.80 3.01 -12.21
N SER A 24 5.44 4.26 -11.92
CA SER A 24 6.40 5.33 -11.65
C SER A 24 6.93 5.28 -10.21
N VAL A 25 6.23 4.56 -9.33
CA VAL A 25 6.44 4.54 -7.89
C VAL A 25 6.99 3.19 -7.42
N THR A 26 6.66 2.10 -8.12
CA THR A 26 7.15 0.76 -7.83
C THR A 26 8.56 0.56 -8.38
N HIS A 27 9.56 0.87 -7.56
CA HIS A 27 10.81 0.14 -7.63
C HIS A 27 10.56 -1.33 -7.25
N ALA A 28 11.32 -2.26 -7.84
CA ALA A 28 11.19 -3.70 -7.60
C ALA A 28 11.12 -4.10 -6.10
N ALA A 29 11.74 -3.30 -5.22
CA ALA A 29 11.73 -3.48 -3.77
C ALA A 29 10.35 -3.21 -3.11
N TRP A 30 9.44 -2.46 -3.72
CA TRP A 30 8.14 -2.12 -3.13
C TRP A 30 7.06 -3.12 -3.50
N ALA A 31 7.13 -3.69 -4.71
CA ALA A 31 6.14 -4.64 -5.22
C ALA A 31 5.98 -5.88 -4.33
N GLN A 32 7.01 -6.23 -3.55
CA GLN A 32 6.97 -7.38 -2.63
C GLN A 32 6.67 -7.01 -1.17
N ALA A 33 6.65 -5.72 -0.82
CA ALA A 33 6.66 -5.27 0.58
C ALA A 33 5.35 -4.61 1.05
N VAL A 34 4.39 -4.38 0.16
CA VAL A 34 3.11 -3.71 0.46
C VAL A 34 1.94 -4.46 -0.15
N GLN A 35 0.77 -4.31 0.47
CA GLN A 35 -0.46 -5.04 0.10
C GLN A 35 -1.31 -4.27 -0.92
N GLY A 36 -0.96 -3.01 -1.23
CA GLY A 36 -1.64 -2.27 -2.28
C GLY A 36 -1.05 -0.90 -2.58
N PHE A 37 -1.51 -0.36 -3.69
CA PHE A 37 -1.26 1.01 -4.15
C PHE A 37 -2.58 1.67 -4.53
N LEU A 38 -2.73 2.96 -4.22
CA LEU A 38 -3.90 3.77 -4.56
C LEU A 38 -3.46 5.13 -5.12
N ALA A 39 -3.70 5.34 -6.41
CA ALA A 39 -3.40 6.59 -7.10
C ALA A 39 -4.33 7.72 -6.63
N LYS A 40 -3.77 8.92 -6.45
CA LYS A 40 -4.53 10.15 -6.22
C LYS A 40 -4.94 10.78 -7.55
N PRO A 41 -6.11 11.44 -7.63
CA PRO A 41 -7.11 11.55 -6.56
C PRO A 41 -7.94 10.28 -6.40
N PHE A 42 -8.48 10.08 -5.20
CA PHE A 42 -9.40 8.99 -4.89
C PHE A 42 -10.54 9.51 -4.01
N ASP A 43 -11.69 8.85 -4.08
CA ASP A 43 -12.81 9.12 -3.19
C ASP A 43 -12.75 8.24 -1.93
N ARG A 44 -13.68 8.48 -1.00
CA ARG A 44 -13.76 7.72 0.27
C ARG A 44 -14.06 6.24 0.05
N LYS A 45 -14.88 5.91 -0.94
CA LYS A 45 -15.28 4.52 -1.22
C LYS A 45 -14.10 3.73 -1.77
N THR A 46 -13.32 4.34 -2.67
CA THR A 46 -12.08 3.74 -3.19
C THR A 46 -11.05 3.54 -2.08
N LEU A 47 -10.89 4.52 -1.18
CA LEU A 47 -9.99 4.38 -0.03
C LEU A 47 -10.40 3.22 0.87
N LEU A 48 -11.68 3.15 1.25
CA LEU A 48 -12.19 2.10 2.13
C LEU A 48 -11.98 0.70 1.51
N ALA A 49 -12.28 0.56 0.22
CA ALA A 49 -12.08 -0.69 -0.49
C ALA A 49 -10.60 -1.13 -0.51
N ALA A 50 -9.66 -0.18 -0.68
CA ALA A 50 -8.24 -0.47 -0.67
C ALA A 50 -7.75 -0.94 0.71
N VAL A 51 -8.25 -0.31 1.79
CA VAL A 51 -7.93 -0.71 3.17
C VAL A 51 -8.49 -2.10 3.48
N GLU A 52 -9.74 -2.37 3.15
CA GLU A 52 -10.34 -3.69 3.38
C GLU A 52 -9.63 -4.79 2.59
N LYS A 53 -9.26 -4.52 1.33
CA LYS A 53 -8.48 -5.48 0.53
C LYS A 53 -7.14 -5.79 1.18
N ALA A 54 -6.42 -4.79 1.67
CA ALA A 54 -5.13 -5.00 2.35
C ALA A 54 -5.29 -5.75 3.67
N ARG A 55 -6.36 -5.48 4.43
CA ARG A 55 -6.68 -6.18 5.67
C ARG A 55 -6.94 -7.67 5.45
N VAL A 56 -7.72 -8.01 4.41
CA VAL A 56 -8.04 -9.41 4.08
C VAL A 56 -6.82 -10.16 3.54
N ALA A 57 -5.97 -9.51 2.74
CA ALA A 57 -4.76 -10.14 2.18
C ALA A 57 -3.65 -10.45 3.21
N SER A 58 -3.84 -10.04 4.47
CA SER A 58 -2.86 -10.19 5.55
C SER A 58 -3.32 -11.12 6.68
N GLY A 59 -4.50 -11.76 6.54
CA GLY A 59 -4.97 -12.82 7.43
C GLY A 59 -4.82 -14.18 6.77
#